data_AF-A0A2V8XHA6-F1
#
_entry.id   AF-A0A2V8XHA6-F1
#
_cell.length_a   1.000
_cell.length_b   1.000
_cell.length_c   1.000
_cell.angle_alpha   90.00
_cell.angle_beta   90.00
_cell.angle_gamma   90.00
#
_symmetry.space_group_name_H-M   'P 1'
#
loop_
_entity.id
_entity.type
_entity.pdbx_description
1 polymer ?
#
loop_
_entity_poly.entity_id
_entity_poly.type
_entity_poly.pdbx_seq_one_letter_code
_entity_poly.pdbx_strand_id
1 'polypeptide(L)'
;MPGSKMQPPWEFLLTASRNSLQSFELSRLSHAANLRKEIGALLDEWLDENACAMLARWLIEKHERPLRDTKAARADESLPPHRHSVSDNVFAKGDPASPVNRGSA
;
A
#
# COMPACT_ATOMS: atom_id res chain seq x y z
N MET A 1 -30.22 -4.95 -17.48
CA MET A 1 -30.71 -6.27 -17.95
C MET A 1 -30.89 -7.16 -16.73
N PRO A 2 -32.08 -7.73 -16.48
CA PRO A 2 -32.35 -8.52 -15.28
C PRO A 2 -31.46 -9.77 -15.28
N GLY A 3 -30.85 -10.08 -14.13
CA GLY A 3 -29.87 -11.14 -13.96
C GLY A 3 -30.35 -12.48 -14.52
N SER A 4 -29.60 -13.02 -15.46
CA SER A 4 -29.79 -14.36 -15.99
C SER A 4 -29.75 -15.33 -14.82
N LYS A 5 -30.90 -15.93 -14.54
CA LYS A 5 -31.15 -16.86 -13.45
C LYS A 5 -29.98 -17.85 -13.36
N MET A 6 -29.29 -17.89 -12.23
CA MET A 6 -28.22 -18.85 -11.92
C MET A 6 -28.72 -20.30 -11.86
N GLN A 7 -29.96 -20.56 -12.29
CA GLN A 7 -30.59 -21.86 -12.23
C GLN A 7 -30.22 -22.63 -13.50
N PRO A 8 -29.69 -23.85 -13.36
CA PRO A 8 -29.41 -24.68 -14.52
C PRO A 8 -30.71 -25.02 -15.28
N PRO A 9 -30.64 -25.21 -16.61
CA PRO A 9 -31.83 -25.45 -17.44
C PRO A 9 -32.34 -26.89 -17.25
N TRP A 10 -33.03 -27.13 -16.12
CA TRP A 10 -33.45 -28.47 -15.68
C TRP A 10 -34.28 -29.23 -16.71
N GLU A 11 -35.24 -28.58 -17.37
CA GLU A 11 -36.08 -29.21 -18.40
C GLU A 11 -35.24 -29.83 -19.52
N PHE A 12 -34.22 -29.09 -19.99
CA PHE A 12 -33.28 -29.60 -20.99
C PHE A 12 -32.41 -30.71 -20.42
N LEU A 13 -31.88 -30.54 -19.21
CA LEU A 13 -30.98 -31.53 -18.60
C LEU A 13 -31.66 -32.88 -18.34
N LEU A 14 -32.95 -32.88 -18.03
CA LEU A 14 -33.73 -34.09 -17.73
C LEU A 14 -34.27 -34.80 -18.98
N THR A 15 -34.43 -34.07 -20.10
CA THR A 15 -35.04 -34.62 -21.33
C THR A 15 -34.04 -34.84 -22.47
N ALA A 16 -32.85 -34.25 -22.40
CA ALA A 16 -31.86 -34.32 -23.46
C ALA A 16 -31.20 -35.70 -23.59
N SER A 17 -30.79 -36.01 -24.82
CA SER A 17 -29.95 -37.19 -25.09
C SER A 17 -28.56 -37.06 -24.47
N ARG A 18 -27.87 -38.18 -24.26
CA ARG A 18 -26.49 -38.20 -23.75
C ARG A 18 -25.53 -37.33 -24.58
N ASN A 19 -25.64 -37.36 -25.92
CA ASN A 19 -24.78 -36.57 -26.80
C ASN A 19 -25.03 -35.06 -26.61
N SER A 20 -26.30 -34.67 -26.51
CA SER A 20 -26.70 -33.28 -26.25
C SER A 20 -26.20 -32.79 -24.89
N LEU A 21 -26.25 -33.64 -23.85
CA LEU A 21 -25.69 -33.34 -22.53
C LEU A 21 -24.17 -33.16 -22.56
N GLN A 22 -23.44 -34.02 -23.26
CA GLN A 22 -21.99 -33.89 -23.42
C GLN A 22 -21.60 -32.60 -24.16
N SER A 23 -22.34 -32.26 -25.21
CA SER A 23 -22.14 -31.00 -25.94
C SER A 23 -22.43 -29.79 -25.06
N PHE A 24 -23.48 -29.86 -24.24
CA PHE A 24 -23.81 -28.83 -23.26
C PHE A 24 -22.70 -28.67 -22.22
N GLU A 25 -22.22 -29.77 -21.62
CA GLU A 25 -21.10 -29.76 -20.66
C GLU A 25 -19.86 -29.10 -21.27
N LEU A 26 -19.45 -29.52 -22.46
CA LEU A 26 -18.28 -28.96 -23.14
C LEU A 26 -18.44 -27.46 -23.39
N SER A 27 -19.63 -27.02 -23.84
CA SER A 27 -19.94 -25.61 -24.03
C SER A 27 -19.83 -24.82 -22.71
N ARG A 28 -20.33 -25.37 -21.60
CA ARG A 28 -20.25 -24.73 -20.27
C ARG A 28 -18.81 -24.64 -19.77
N LEU A 29 -18.01 -25.69 -19.94
CA LEU A 29 -16.59 -25.70 -19.57
C LEU A 29 -15.79 -24.69 -20.40
N SER A 30 -16.04 -24.62 -21.70
CA SER A 30 -15.43 -23.62 -22.60
C SER A 30 -15.78 -22.19 -22.17
N HIS A 31 -17.07 -21.94 -21.91
CA HIS A 31 -17.52 -20.64 -21.42
C HIS A 31 -16.86 -20.26 -20.08
N ALA A 32 -16.76 -21.21 -19.13
CA ALA A 32 -16.07 -20.98 -17.86
C ALA A 32 -14.57 -20.67 -18.05
N ALA A 33 -13.89 -21.33 -19.00
CA ALA A 33 -12.50 -21.05 -19.32
C ALA A 33 -12.32 -19.65 -19.92
N ASN A 34 -13.25 -19.18 -20.75
CA ASN A 34 -13.22 -17.82 -21.29
C ASN A 34 -13.49 -16.77 -20.20
N LEU A 35 -14.49 -16.99 -19.35
CA LEU A 35 -14.76 -16.12 -18.19
C LEU A 35 -13.52 -15.98 -17.29
N ARG A 36 -12.80 -17.08 -17.04
CA ARG A 36 -11.55 -17.02 -16.26
C ARG A 36 -10.52 -16.08 -16.89
N LYS A 37 -10.37 -16.09 -18.22
CA LYS A 37 -9.43 -15.21 -18.92
C LYS A 37 -9.88 -13.75 -18.84
N GLU A 38 -11.16 -13.49 -19.04
CA GLU A 38 -11.74 -12.15 -18.93
C GLU A 38 -11.55 -11.59 -17.52
N ILE A 39 -11.85 -12.39 -16.49
CA ILE A 39 -11.65 -12.01 -15.08
C ILE A 39 -10.17 -11.75 -14.81
N GLY A 40 -9.26 -12.58 -15.31
CA GLY A 40 -7.82 -12.38 -15.16
C GLY A 40 -7.37 -11.03 -15.73
N ALA A 41 -7.77 -10.72 -16.96
CA ALA A 41 -7.42 -9.45 -17.60
C ALA A 41 -7.97 -8.24 -16.84
N LEU A 42 -9.21 -8.31 -16.36
CA LEU A 42 -9.81 -7.23 -15.56
C LEU A 42 -9.12 -7.06 -14.20
N LEU A 43 -8.67 -8.16 -13.59
CA LEU A 43 -7.93 -8.11 -12.33
C LEU A 43 -6.55 -7.48 -12.52
N ASP A 44 -5.85 -7.81 -13.60
CA ASP A 44 -4.55 -7.22 -13.93
C ASP A 44 -4.67 -5.71 -14.16
N GLU A 45 -5.64 -5.29 -14.98
CA GLU A 45 -5.92 -3.86 -15.23
C GLU A 45 -6.27 -3.13 -13.93
N TRP A 46 -7.15 -3.70 -13.11
CA TRP A 46 -7.50 -3.11 -11.82
C TRP A 46 -6.28 -2.98 -10.89
N LEU A 47 -5.40 -3.98 -10.87
CA LEU A 47 -4.20 -3.96 -10.04
C LEU A 47 -3.23 -2.85 -10.46
N ASP A 48 -2.99 -2.70 -11.76
CA ASP A 48 -2.10 -1.68 -12.32
C ASP A 48 -2.60 -0.25 -12.00
N GLU A 49 -3.90 -0.01 -12.16
CA GLU A 49 -4.52 1.27 -11.82
C GLU A 49 -4.39 1.58 -10.33
N ASN A 50 -4.60 0.58 -9.46
CA ASN A 50 -4.41 0.75 -8.01
C ASN A 50 -2.95 1.00 -7.65
N ALA A 51 -2.00 0.30 -8.26
CA ALA A 51 -0.57 0.50 -8.04
C ALA A 51 -0.15 1.92 -8.45
N CYS A 52 -0.62 2.41 -9.61
CA CYS A 52 -0.41 3.78 -10.06
C CYS A 52 -0.97 4.82 -9.08
N ALA A 53 -2.20 4.61 -8.59
CA ALA A 53 -2.81 5.49 -7.60
C ALA A 53 -2.02 5.52 -6.28
N MET A 54 -1.54 4.37 -5.81
CA MET A 54 -0.70 4.27 -4.62
C MET A 54 0.64 4.99 -4.81
N LEU A 55 1.27 4.84 -5.97
CA LEU A 55 2.51 5.53 -6.30
C LEU A 55 2.31 7.06 -6.37
N ALA A 56 1.22 7.51 -7.01
CA ALA A 56 0.87 8.92 -7.08
C ALA A 56 0.68 9.51 -5.67
N ARG A 57 -0.06 8.80 -4.80
CA ARG A 57 -0.22 9.20 -3.39
C ARG A 57 1.13 9.28 -2.67
N TRP A 58 1.98 8.26 -2.82
CA TRP A 58 3.30 8.26 -2.19
C TRP A 58 4.18 9.42 -2.67
N LEU A 59 4.12 9.74 -3.96
CA LEU A 59 4.83 10.90 -4.53
C LEU A 59 4.30 12.21 -3.93
N ILE A 60 3.00 12.40 -3.82
CA ILE A 60 2.41 13.58 -3.16
C ILE A 60 2.96 13.72 -1.73
N GLU A 61 2.91 12.65 -0.93
CA GLU A 61 3.41 12.63 0.44
C GLU A 61 4.92 12.91 0.54
N LYS A 62 5.71 12.50 -0.47
CA LYS A 62 7.14 12.80 -0.54
C LYS A 62 7.39 14.27 -0.91
N HIS A 63 6.63 14.84 -1.84
CA HIS A 63 6.79 16.25 -2.24
C HIS A 63 6.32 17.22 -1.14
N GLU A 64 5.36 16.82 -0.31
CA GLU A 64 4.86 17.66 0.80
C GLU A 64 5.78 17.67 2.03
N ARG A 65 6.61 16.64 2.24
CA ARG A 65 7.57 16.57 3.37
C ARG A 65 8.59 17.72 3.41
N PRO A 66 9.28 18.06 2.30
CA PRO A 66 10.19 19.22 2.24
C PRO A 66 9.54 20.56 2.59
N LEU A 67 8.26 20.73 2.27
CA LEU A 67 7.49 21.95 2.57
C LEU A 67 7.15 22.08 4.07
N ARG A 68 6.98 20.96 4.78
CA ARG A 68 6.72 20.99 6.23
C ARG A 68 7.97 21.30 7.02
N ASP A 69 9.12 20.75 6.65
CA ASP A 69 10.40 20.99 7.33
C ASP A 69 10.87 22.44 7.15
N THR A 70 10.66 23.02 5.96
CA THR A 70 10.97 24.44 5.68
C THR A 70 9.99 25.42 6.35
N LYS A 71 8.71 25.06 6.51
CA LYS A 71 7.74 25.86 7.28
C LYS A 71 8.02 25.81 8.78
N ALA A 72 8.49 24.67 9.31
CA ALA A 72 8.92 24.55 10.70
C ALA A 72 10.18 25.40 10.97
N ALA A 73 11.17 25.36 10.07
CA ALA A 73 12.38 26.19 10.19
C ALA A 73 12.10 27.70 10.11
N ARG A 74 11.19 28.14 9.22
CA ARG A 74 10.81 29.56 9.12
C ARG A 74 9.92 30.07 10.26
N ALA A 75 9.25 29.19 11.01
CA ALA A 75 8.49 29.58 12.20
C ALA A 75 9.41 29.82 13.41
N ASP A 76 10.55 29.14 13.47
CA ASP A 76 11.54 29.25 14.54
C ASP A 76 12.50 30.45 14.36
N GLU A 77 12.74 30.88 13.11
CA GLU A 77 13.67 31.97 12.78
C GLU A 77 13.03 33.37 12.73
N SER A 78 11.94 33.59 13.48
CA SER A 78 11.26 34.90 13.55
C SER A 78 11.38 35.63 14.89
N LEU A 79 12.36 35.26 15.73
CA LEU A 79 12.85 36.09 16.84
C LEU A 79 14.38 35.94 16.95
N PRO A 80 15.16 37.02 16.74
CA PRO A 80 15.57 37.84 17.89
C PRO A 80 15.77 39.34 17.54
N PRO A 81 15.89 40.28 18.52
CA PRO A 81 17.19 40.51 19.16
C PRO A 81 17.19 41.01 20.64
N HIS A 82 18.35 40.83 21.30
CA HIS A 82 18.92 41.65 22.39
C HIS A 82 18.29 41.55 23.81
N ARG A 83 19.03 41.50 24.93
CA ARG A 83 20.47 41.51 25.25
C ARG A 83 20.65 41.18 26.76
N HIS A 84 21.67 40.38 27.08
CA HIS A 84 22.52 40.41 28.30
C HIS A 84 21.90 40.42 29.71
N SER A 85 22.23 39.38 30.49
CA SER A 85 22.78 39.59 31.84
C SER A 85 23.75 38.46 32.21
N VAL A 86 24.75 38.86 32.98
CA VAL A 86 26.05 38.25 33.21
C VAL A 86 26.04 37.55 34.58
N SER A 87 26.90 36.52 34.73
CA SER A 87 27.50 36.03 35.99
C SER A 87 26.60 35.22 36.95
N ASP A 88 27.06 34.23 37.74
CA ASP A 88 28.40 33.89 38.28
C ASP A 88 28.58 32.37 38.54
N ASN A 89 29.68 31.83 38.02
CA ASN A 89 30.73 31.04 38.67
C ASN A 89 30.49 30.10 39.91
N VAL A 90 31.21 28.96 39.86
CA VAL A 90 32.15 28.41 40.90
C VAL A 90 31.75 27.16 41.75
N PHE A 91 32.59 26.10 41.62
CA PHE A 91 32.66 24.78 42.32
C PHE A 91 31.58 23.72 41.94
N ALA A 92 31.90 22.49 41.53
CA ALA A 92 32.82 21.56 42.17
C ALA A 92 33.54 20.61 41.18
N LYS A 93 34.78 20.30 41.57
CA LYS A 93 35.78 19.43 40.96
C LYS A 93 35.55 17.98 41.42
N GLY A 94 35.68 16.99 40.53
CA GLY A 94 35.67 15.57 40.92
C GLY A 94 35.67 14.58 39.75
N ASP A 95 36.76 14.49 39.01
CA ASP A 95 37.18 13.28 38.25
C ASP A 95 37.65 12.18 39.23
N PRO A 96 37.98 10.94 38.81
CA PRO A 96 37.61 10.16 37.61
C PRO A 96 37.24 8.69 37.94
N ALA A 97 36.51 7.99 37.06
CA ALA A 97 36.60 6.52 37.00
C ALA A 97 36.15 5.96 35.64
N SER A 98 37.12 5.68 34.78
CA SER A 98 36.99 4.71 33.69
C SER A 98 37.35 3.32 34.24
N PRO A 99 36.90 2.21 33.63
CA PRO A 99 37.76 1.66 32.59
C PRO A 99 37.02 1.06 31.37
N VAL A 100 37.70 1.25 30.25
CA VAL A 100 37.47 0.69 28.93
C VAL A 100 38.00 -0.76 28.81
N ASN A 101 37.19 -1.60 28.17
CA ASN A 101 37.43 -2.85 27.43
C ASN A 101 38.86 -3.47 27.39
N ARG A 102 38.96 -4.77 27.74
CA ARG A 102 39.97 -5.71 27.22
C ARG A 102 39.29 -6.99 26.72
N GLY A 103 39.06 -7.07 25.42
CA GLY A 103 39.02 -8.34 24.70
C GLY A 103 40.45 -8.70 24.28
N SER A 104 40.86 -9.94 24.51
CA SER A 104 42.08 -10.51 23.95
C SER A 104 41.78 -11.92 23.46
N ALA A 105 42.45 -12.24 22.35
CA ALA A 105 42.38 -13.45 21.55
C ALA A 105 42.74 -14.73 22.31
#